data_AF-A0A7C4UMQ8-F1
#
_entry.id   AF-A0A7C4UMQ8-F1
#
_cell.length_a   1.000
_cell.length_b   1.000
_cell.length_c   1.000
_cell.angle_alpha   90.00
_cell.angle_beta   90.00
_cell.angle_gamma   90.00
#
_symmetry.space_group_name_H-M   'P 1'
#
loop_
_entity.id
_entity.type
_entity.pdbx_description
1 polymer ?
#
loop_
_entity_poly.entity_id
_entity_poly.type
_entity_poly.pdbx_seq_one_letter_code
_entity_poly.pdbx_strand_id
1 'polypeptide(L)'
;MRRIFLSVIISGFAVFNTSVQAHLCDNVFRQADKLIVKPETYNIVVKDKVTFKIFLQNNMDRGIAEIKLLAESPAFDFQIYPEKMSIPKDQRVYFEVTMIPKPNISSGNYPVTFRLVGGGRQFKSFNLDITGDAQQKMQEKKETQTQQPVQDTCAILSVKRTNQAPKIDGKMLEECWKNAGIIGNFSLPGKGKPVYQTVGLITYDSNAIYLGFYCRDNSPEKISEKDKLEIQLSPDASGKNYYSIILTGDGKAMCKKIIAGTEQPLILNDLKYAISKGISGWMTEIAIPFFSIGSKTPEPGNIWALKIIRTKATGYVEESFWAVDASSYHQENRLGQIVFAP
;
A
#
# COMPACT_ATOMS: atom_id res chain seq x y z
N MET A 1 -45.09 68.31 33.28
CA MET A 1 -44.67 66.90 33.45
C MET A 1 -45.17 66.08 32.26
N ARG A 2 -44.31 65.78 31.28
CA ARG A 2 -44.61 64.86 30.16
C ARG A 2 -43.73 63.63 30.33
N ARG A 3 -44.33 62.47 30.60
CA ARG A 3 -43.63 61.17 30.64
C ARG A 3 -43.67 60.56 29.25
N ILE A 4 -42.49 60.32 28.67
CA ILE A 4 -42.28 59.63 27.40
C ILE A 4 -42.22 58.13 27.70
N PHE A 5 -43.09 57.35 27.08
CA PHE A 5 -43.01 55.89 27.07
C PHE A 5 -41.94 55.48 26.04
N LEU A 6 -40.89 54.80 26.49
CA LEU A 6 -39.87 54.21 25.63
C LEU A 6 -40.28 52.76 25.32
N SER A 7 -40.66 52.49 24.08
CA SER A 7 -40.93 51.15 23.57
C SER A 7 -39.61 50.47 23.23
N VAL A 8 -39.25 49.41 23.95
CA VAL A 8 -38.08 48.57 23.64
C VAL A 8 -38.49 47.55 22.57
N ILE A 9 -38.00 47.72 21.35
CA ILE A 9 -38.12 46.72 20.28
C ILE A 9 -36.91 45.78 20.41
N ILE A 10 -37.15 44.56 20.89
CA ILE A 10 -36.17 43.47 20.86
C ILE A 10 -36.19 42.87 19.46
N SER A 11 -35.24 43.28 18.62
CA SER A 11 -34.97 42.64 17.32
C SER A 11 -34.26 41.31 17.58
N GLY A 12 -35.02 40.21 17.52
CA GLY A 12 -34.46 38.85 17.54
C GLY A 12 -33.63 38.60 16.28
N PHE A 13 -32.31 38.61 16.42
CA PHE A 13 -31.40 38.08 15.40
C PHE A 13 -31.57 36.55 15.36
N ALA A 14 -32.34 36.06 14.40
CA ALA A 14 -32.35 34.66 14.05
C ALA A 14 -30.99 34.30 13.43
N VAL A 15 -30.12 33.72 14.24
CA VAL A 15 -28.89 33.08 13.75
C VAL A 15 -29.33 31.84 13.00
N PHE A 16 -29.44 31.96 11.67
CA PHE A 16 -29.53 30.80 10.79
C PHE A 16 -28.23 30.00 10.95
N ASN A 17 -28.31 28.91 11.70
CA ASN A 17 -27.34 27.83 11.65
C ASN A 17 -27.40 27.22 10.25
N THR A 18 -26.66 27.78 9.32
CA THR A 18 -26.25 27.03 8.13
C THR A 18 -25.27 25.98 8.62
N SER A 19 -25.78 24.78 8.86
CA SER A 19 -24.99 23.55 8.89
C SER A 19 -24.34 23.41 7.53
N VAL A 20 -23.17 24.04 7.37
CA VAL A 20 -22.23 23.70 6.31
C VAL A 20 -21.81 22.27 6.62
N GLN A 21 -22.49 21.31 5.99
CA GLN A 21 -21.92 20.00 5.77
C GLN A 21 -20.63 20.26 4.99
N ALA A 22 -19.52 20.34 5.71
CA ALA A 22 -18.22 20.13 5.12
C ALA A 22 -18.32 18.77 4.42
N HIS A 23 -18.34 18.80 3.08
CA HIS A 23 -18.21 17.62 2.26
C HIS A 23 -16.85 17.00 2.57
N LEU A 24 -16.86 16.11 3.55
CA LEU A 24 -15.74 15.30 3.99
C LEU A 24 -15.53 14.20 2.94
N CYS A 25 -15.06 14.57 1.75
CA CYS A 25 -14.90 13.65 0.63
C CYS A 25 -13.65 13.98 -0.20
N ASP A 26 -12.51 14.10 0.47
CA ASP A 26 -11.23 13.72 -0.16
C ASP A 26 -10.52 12.81 0.85
N ASN A 27 -11.00 11.56 0.90
CA ASN A 27 -10.43 10.56 1.80
C ASN A 27 -9.05 10.19 1.23
N VAL A 28 -8.00 10.75 1.80
CA VAL A 28 -6.60 10.52 1.38
C VAL A 28 -6.18 9.04 1.55
N PHE A 29 -6.98 8.25 2.28
CA PHE A 29 -6.84 6.78 2.43
C PHE A 29 -7.77 5.98 1.52
N ARG A 30 -8.67 6.63 0.75
CA ARG A 30 -9.35 5.96 -0.35
C ARG A 30 -8.30 5.72 -1.43
N GLN A 31 -7.79 4.49 -1.51
CA GLN A 31 -7.32 3.99 -2.80
C GLN A 31 -8.53 3.86 -3.71
N ALA A 32 -8.86 4.93 -4.44
CA ALA A 32 -9.99 4.94 -5.34
C ALA A 32 -9.57 5.12 -6.80
N ASP A 33 -8.54 4.39 -7.25
CA ASP A 33 -8.21 4.30 -8.68
C ASP A 33 -7.51 2.98 -9.06
N LYS A 34 -7.80 1.86 -8.37
CA LYS A 34 -7.22 0.55 -8.71
C LYS A 34 -8.25 -0.55 -9.00
N LEU A 35 -8.06 -1.24 -10.12
CA LEU A 35 -8.69 -2.52 -10.40
C LEU A 35 -7.86 -3.65 -9.77
N ILE A 36 -8.44 -4.40 -8.85
CA ILE A 36 -7.82 -5.59 -8.25
C ILE A 36 -8.12 -6.79 -9.15
N VAL A 37 -7.11 -7.65 -9.35
CA VAL A 37 -7.19 -8.84 -10.20
C VAL A 37 -6.61 -10.01 -9.43
N LYS A 38 -7.36 -11.11 -9.32
CA LYS A 38 -6.94 -12.33 -8.62
C LYS A 38 -7.46 -13.58 -9.35
N PRO A 39 -6.59 -14.48 -9.82
CA PRO A 39 -7.02 -15.82 -10.23
C PRO A 39 -7.51 -16.63 -9.02
N GLU A 40 -8.37 -17.61 -9.29
CA GLU A 40 -8.88 -18.59 -8.33
C GLU A 40 -7.77 -19.49 -7.80
N THR A 41 -6.83 -19.87 -8.68
CA THR A 41 -5.62 -20.61 -8.35
C THR A 41 -4.43 -20.06 -9.13
N TYR A 42 -3.25 -20.09 -8.52
CA TYR A 42 -1.98 -19.69 -9.16
C TYR A 42 -1.17 -20.89 -9.67
N ASN A 43 -1.41 -22.08 -9.12
CA ASN A 43 -0.78 -23.32 -9.54
C ASN A 43 -1.80 -24.10 -10.35
N ILE A 44 -1.54 -24.25 -11.64
CA ILE A 44 -2.45 -24.93 -12.55
C ILE A 44 -1.69 -26.09 -13.19
N VAL A 45 -2.27 -27.29 -13.07
CA VAL A 45 -1.82 -28.48 -13.80
C VAL A 45 -2.91 -28.82 -14.82
N VAL A 46 -2.57 -28.80 -16.10
CA VAL A 46 -3.53 -29.05 -17.20
C VAL A 46 -3.23 -30.40 -17.82
N LYS A 47 -4.19 -31.33 -17.77
CA LYS A 47 -4.11 -32.63 -18.47
C LYS A 47 -4.85 -32.58 -19.80
N ASP A 48 -6.18 -32.43 -19.76
CA ASP A 48 -7.01 -32.36 -20.98
C ASP A 48 -7.59 -30.95 -21.19
N LYS A 49 -8.20 -30.39 -20.16
CA LYS A 49 -8.68 -29.01 -20.09
C LYS A 49 -8.85 -28.62 -18.64
N VAL A 50 -8.71 -27.34 -18.32
CA VAL A 50 -9.02 -26.80 -16.99
C VAL A 50 -9.84 -25.54 -17.14
N THR A 51 -10.77 -25.31 -16.23
CA THR A 51 -11.54 -24.06 -16.15
C THR A 51 -11.41 -23.48 -14.76
N PHE A 52 -11.13 -22.18 -14.68
CA PHE A 52 -10.97 -21.46 -13.44
C PHE A 52 -11.40 -20.00 -13.60
N LYS A 53 -11.59 -19.31 -12.47
CA LYS A 53 -12.03 -17.92 -12.47
C LYS A 53 -10.89 -16.94 -12.28
N ILE A 54 -10.98 -15.79 -12.92
CA ILE A 54 -10.15 -14.61 -12.66
C ILE A 54 -11.06 -13.51 -12.17
N PHE A 55 -10.99 -13.25 -10.86
CA PHE A 55 -11.79 -12.25 -10.17
C PHE A 55 -11.24 -10.85 -10.36
N LEU A 56 -12.15 -9.91 -10.58
CA LEU A 56 -11.90 -8.49 -10.73
C LEU A 56 -12.68 -7.74 -9.65
N GLN A 57 -12.07 -6.77 -9.00
CA GLN A 57 -12.77 -5.89 -8.07
C GLN A 57 -12.40 -4.43 -8.39
N ASN A 58 -13.43 -3.66 -8.78
CA ASN A 58 -13.26 -2.26 -9.13
C ASN A 58 -13.39 -1.39 -7.88
N ASN A 59 -12.26 -1.00 -7.30
CA ASN A 59 -12.24 -0.05 -6.17
C ASN A 59 -12.11 1.41 -6.64
N MET A 60 -12.21 1.69 -7.95
CA MET A 60 -12.10 3.05 -8.46
C MET A 60 -13.33 3.88 -8.09
N ASP A 61 -13.19 5.20 -8.11
CA ASP A 61 -14.30 6.12 -7.85
C ASP A 61 -15.42 6.09 -8.92
N ARG A 62 -15.16 5.43 -10.06
CA ARG A 62 -16.02 5.28 -11.24
C ARG A 62 -16.11 3.84 -11.74
N GLY A 63 -17.15 3.55 -12.51
CA GLY A 63 -17.31 2.26 -13.21
C GLY A 63 -16.35 2.10 -14.39
N ILE A 64 -16.06 0.85 -14.76
CA ILE A 64 -15.42 0.49 -16.04
C ILE A 64 -16.52 0.07 -17.00
N ALA A 65 -16.71 0.83 -18.08
CA ALA A 65 -17.76 0.54 -19.06
C ALA A 65 -17.51 -0.76 -19.84
N GLU A 66 -16.25 -1.01 -20.21
CA GLU A 66 -15.87 -2.21 -20.96
C GLU A 66 -14.46 -2.67 -20.57
N ILE A 67 -14.33 -3.95 -20.26
CA ILE A 67 -13.06 -4.64 -20.04
C ILE A 67 -13.08 -6.01 -20.70
N LYS A 68 -11.94 -6.43 -21.26
CA LYS A 68 -11.66 -7.74 -21.83
C LYS A 68 -10.44 -8.35 -21.16
N LEU A 69 -10.40 -9.67 -21.11
CA LEU A 69 -9.23 -10.44 -20.71
C LEU A 69 -8.67 -11.14 -21.95
N LEU A 70 -7.39 -10.91 -22.23
CA LEU A 70 -6.63 -11.59 -23.27
C LEU A 70 -5.69 -12.58 -22.59
N ALA A 71 -5.51 -13.75 -23.19
CA ALA A 71 -4.61 -14.79 -22.68
C ALA A 71 -3.71 -15.29 -23.81
N GLU A 72 -2.44 -15.50 -23.51
CA GLU A 72 -1.42 -15.92 -24.47
C GLU A 72 -0.53 -17.01 -23.86
N SER A 73 -0.28 -18.05 -24.66
CA SER A 73 0.68 -19.11 -24.32
C SER A 73 1.17 -19.83 -25.58
N PRO A 74 2.45 -20.27 -25.62
CA PRO A 74 2.92 -21.16 -26.67
C PRO A 74 2.20 -22.52 -26.67
N ALA A 75 1.70 -22.99 -25.52
CA ALA A 75 1.23 -24.36 -25.33
C ALA A 75 -0.30 -24.53 -25.21
N PHE A 76 -1.05 -23.45 -25.00
CA PHE A 76 -2.48 -23.53 -24.69
C PHE A 76 -3.30 -22.62 -25.61
N ASP A 77 -4.49 -23.09 -25.96
CA ASP A 77 -5.60 -22.30 -26.46
C ASP A 77 -6.53 -21.92 -25.30
N PHE A 78 -7.20 -20.77 -25.42
CA PHE A 78 -8.02 -20.19 -24.35
C PHE A 78 -9.44 -19.89 -24.83
N GLN A 79 -10.42 -20.24 -24.00
CA GLN A 79 -11.80 -19.77 -24.13
C GLN A 79 -12.12 -18.93 -22.89
N ILE A 80 -12.57 -17.69 -23.09
CA ILE A 80 -12.80 -16.73 -22.01
C ILE A 80 -14.26 -16.26 -22.07
N TYR A 81 -14.97 -16.40 -20.96
CA TYR A 81 -16.35 -15.95 -20.83
C TYR A 81 -16.56 -15.06 -19.60
N PRO A 82 -17.29 -13.94 -19.69
CA PRO A 82 -17.77 -13.33 -20.93
C PRO A 82 -16.60 -12.80 -21.78
N GLU A 83 -16.79 -12.54 -23.09
CA GLU A 83 -15.74 -11.95 -23.94
C GLU A 83 -15.34 -10.54 -23.44
N LYS A 84 -16.33 -9.82 -22.91
CA LYS A 84 -16.19 -8.48 -22.35
C LYS A 84 -17.26 -8.22 -21.30
N MET A 85 -16.99 -7.30 -20.38
CA MET A 85 -17.98 -6.89 -19.38
C MET A 85 -17.78 -5.46 -18.88
N SER A 86 -18.80 -4.92 -18.22
CA SER A 86 -18.67 -3.72 -17.40
C SER A 86 -18.40 -4.08 -15.94
N ILE A 87 -17.64 -3.26 -15.23
CA ILE A 87 -17.46 -3.40 -13.78
C ILE A 87 -17.95 -2.11 -13.11
N PRO A 88 -19.16 -2.11 -12.53
CA PRO A 88 -19.63 -0.96 -11.76
C PRO A 88 -18.70 -0.69 -10.58
N LYS A 89 -18.78 0.53 -10.05
CA LYS A 89 -18.02 0.95 -8.88
C LYS A 89 -18.26 0.00 -7.70
N ASP A 90 -17.19 -0.34 -6.99
CA ASP A 90 -17.17 -1.18 -5.78
C ASP A 90 -17.73 -2.60 -5.99
N GLN A 91 -17.87 -3.04 -7.24
CA GLN A 91 -18.36 -4.38 -7.58
C GLN A 91 -17.23 -5.36 -7.84
N ARG A 92 -17.51 -6.63 -7.53
CA ARG A 92 -16.69 -7.78 -7.89
C ARG A 92 -17.35 -8.54 -9.03
N VAL A 93 -16.55 -8.88 -10.04
CA VAL A 93 -16.94 -9.71 -11.16
C VAL A 93 -15.85 -10.72 -11.48
N TYR A 94 -16.03 -11.58 -12.48
CA TYR A 94 -15.00 -12.52 -12.90
C TYR A 94 -15.09 -12.86 -14.39
N PHE A 95 -13.96 -13.24 -14.96
CA PHE A 95 -13.89 -14.03 -16.18
C PHE A 95 -13.74 -15.51 -15.82
N GLU A 96 -14.48 -16.37 -16.49
CA GLU A 96 -14.22 -17.80 -16.54
C GLU A 96 -13.25 -18.08 -17.70
N VAL A 97 -12.15 -18.76 -17.40
CA VAL A 97 -11.07 -19.05 -18.34
C VAL A 97 -10.94 -20.56 -18.46
N THR A 98 -11.20 -21.09 -19.65
CA THR A 98 -10.93 -22.47 -20.00
C THR A 98 -9.62 -22.53 -20.80
N MET A 99 -8.68 -23.34 -20.33
CA MET A 99 -7.40 -23.60 -20.99
C MET A 99 -7.39 -25.00 -21.58
N ILE A 100 -6.94 -25.10 -22.83
CA ILE A 100 -6.90 -26.35 -23.61
C ILE A 100 -5.48 -26.51 -24.17
N PRO A 101 -4.75 -27.61 -23.89
CA PRO A 101 -3.44 -27.87 -24.48
C PRO A 101 -3.55 -27.93 -26.01
N LYS A 102 -2.61 -27.29 -26.70
CA LYS A 102 -2.49 -27.40 -28.16
C LYS A 102 -2.06 -28.82 -28.54
N PRO A 103 -2.46 -29.31 -29.72
CA PRO A 103 -2.03 -30.62 -30.19
C PRO A 103 -0.50 -30.69 -30.33
N ASN A 104 0.09 -31.84 -29.99
CA ASN A 104 1.52 -32.15 -30.12
C ASN A 104 2.47 -31.33 -29.22
N ILE A 105 1.98 -30.75 -28.13
CA ILE A 105 2.82 -30.12 -27.10
C ILE A 105 3.31 -31.17 -26.10
N SER A 106 4.63 -31.23 -25.87
CA SER A 106 5.23 -32.10 -24.85
C SER A 106 4.85 -31.65 -23.44
N SER A 107 4.75 -32.58 -22.49
CA SER A 107 4.60 -32.23 -21.07
C SER A 107 5.76 -31.35 -20.60
N GLY A 108 5.46 -30.27 -19.89
CA GLY A 108 6.46 -29.32 -19.42
C GLY A 108 5.81 -28.06 -18.82
N ASN A 109 6.67 -27.14 -18.38
CA ASN A 109 6.24 -25.85 -17.85
C ASN A 109 6.16 -24.85 -19.00
N TYR A 110 5.00 -24.20 -19.14
CA TYR A 110 4.80 -23.20 -20.19
C TYR A 110 4.27 -21.91 -19.59
N PRO A 111 4.77 -20.75 -20.06
CA PRO A 111 4.29 -19.46 -19.58
C PRO A 111 2.86 -19.24 -20.06
N VAL A 112 2.05 -18.65 -19.19
CA VAL A 112 0.74 -18.10 -19.55
C VAL A 112 0.68 -16.66 -19.10
N THR A 113 0.41 -15.77 -20.04
CA THR A 113 0.29 -14.34 -19.80
C THR A 113 -1.15 -13.90 -19.99
N PHE A 114 -1.67 -13.15 -19.03
CA PHE A 114 -3.00 -12.54 -19.08
C PHE A 114 -2.89 -11.03 -19.14
N ARG A 115 -3.66 -10.39 -20.03
CA ARG A 115 -3.75 -8.93 -20.17
C ARG A 115 -5.19 -8.48 -20.04
N LEU A 116 -5.44 -7.54 -19.13
CA LEU A 116 -6.73 -6.86 -19.00
C LEU A 116 -6.70 -5.56 -19.79
N VAL A 117 -7.62 -5.41 -20.74
CA VAL A 117 -7.69 -4.25 -21.65
C VAL A 117 -9.10 -3.67 -21.66
N GLY A 118 -9.23 -2.36 -21.82
CA GLY A 118 -10.54 -1.70 -21.95
C GLY A 118 -10.39 -0.22 -22.24
N GLY A 119 -11.32 0.34 -23.02
CA GLY A 119 -11.27 1.76 -23.44
C GLY A 119 -9.97 2.13 -24.17
N GLY A 120 -9.39 1.21 -24.94
CA GLY A 120 -8.16 1.44 -25.72
C GLY A 120 -6.84 1.37 -24.92
N ARG A 121 -6.87 1.02 -23.62
CA ARG A 121 -5.66 0.90 -22.78
C ARG A 121 -5.58 -0.44 -22.05
N GLN A 122 -4.37 -0.83 -21.65
CA GLN A 122 -4.13 -1.97 -20.76
C GLN A 122 -4.26 -1.54 -19.29
N PHE A 123 -5.09 -2.24 -18.53
CA PHE A 123 -5.28 -2.03 -17.09
C PHE A 123 -4.26 -2.80 -16.25
N LYS A 124 -3.94 -4.05 -16.64
CA LYS A 124 -3.01 -4.91 -15.91
C LYS A 124 -2.51 -6.06 -16.79
N SER A 125 -1.29 -6.53 -16.54
CA SER A 125 -0.77 -7.81 -17.05
C SER A 125 -0.31 -8.66 -15.87
N PHE A 126 -0.42 -9.99 -15.97
CA PHE A 126 0.10 -10.94 -14.98
C PHE A 126 0.34 -12.32 -15.62
N ASN A 127 1.22 -13.11 -15.00
CA ASN A 127 1.54 -14.46 -15.44
C ASN A 127 0.99 -15.50 -14.46
N LEU A 128 0.74 -16.72 -14.95
CA LEU A 128 0.50 -17.91 -14.13
C LEU A 128 1.61 -18.93 -14.37
N ASP A 129 2.15 -19.49 -13.29
CA ASP A 129 3.14 -20.55 -13.35
C ASP A 129 2.42 -21.91 -13.44
N ILE A 130 2.69 -22.64 -14.53
CA ILE A 130 2.19 -24.01 -14.73
C ILE A 130 3.31 -24.95 -14.36
N THR A 131 3.14 -25.69 -13.27
CA THR A 131 4.08 -26.73 -12.87
C THR A 131 3.58 -28.08 -13.37
N GLY A 132 4.37 -28.76 -14.19
CA GLY A 132 4.20 -30.18 -14.45
C GLY A 132 4.48 -31.01 -13.19
N ASP A 133 3.78 -32.13 -13.03
CA ASP A 133 4.04 -33.11 -11.98
C ASP A 133 5.47 -33.65 -12.09
N ALA A 134 6.40 -33.12 -11.29
CA ALA A 134 7.53 -33.85 -10.70
C ALA A 134 8.39 -32.93 -9.80
N GLN A 135 8.51 -33.36 -8.54
CA GLN A 135 9.59 -33.20 -7.55
C GLN A 135 10.60 -32.04 -7.67
N GLN A 136 10.70 -31.32 -6.55
CA GLN A 136 11.74 -30.36 -6.18
C GLN A 136 13.17 -30.81 -6.52
N LYS A 137 13.98 -29.89 -7.05
CA LYS A 137 15.38 -29.67 -6.64
C LYS A 137 15.87 -28.29 -7.08
N MET A 138 16.40 -27.54 -6.11
CA MET A 138 17.25 -26.36 -6.33
C MET A 138 18.51 -26.78 -7.08
N GLN A 139 18.88 -26.05 -8.12
CA GLN A 139 20.28 -25.91 -8.52
C GLN A 139 20.47 -24.64 -9.35
N GLU A 140 21.33 -23.77 -8.81
CA GLU A 140 21.95 -22.65 -9.53
C GLU A 140 22.82 -23.19 -10.67
N LYS A 141 22.75 -22.55 -11.85
CA LYS A 141 23.92 -22.46 -12.73
C LYS A 141 23.86 -21.23 -13.65
N LYS A 142 24.94 -20.46 -13.58
CA LYS A 142 25.34 -19.39 -14.50
C LYS A 142 25.55 -19.94 -15.91
N GLU A 143 25.20 -19.16 -16.94
CA GLU A 143 26.08 -18.81 -18.05
C GLU A 143 25.52 -17.67 -18.90
N THR A 144 26.44 -16.95 -19.53
CA THR A 144 26.37 -15.58 -20.04
C THR A 144 26.16 -15.59 -21.56
N GLN A 145 25.28 -14.73 -22.10
CA GLN A 145 25.60 -13.71 -23.14
C GLN A 145 24.36 -13.13 -23.84
N THR A 146 24.15 -11.85 -23.57
CA THR A 146 23.87 -10.75 -24.53
C THR A 146 22.57 -10.77 -25.35
N GLN A 147 21.54 -10.08 -24.83
CA GLN A 147 20.66 -9.16 -25.58
C GLN A 147 20.00 -8.16 -24.59
N GLN A 148 19.83 -6.93 -25.06
CA GLN A 148 19.48 -5.69 -24.34
C GLN A 148 18.10 -5.73 -23.63
N PRO A 149 17.86 -4.84 -22.64
CA PRO A 149 17.18 -5.18 -21.39
C PRO A 149 15.67 -5.28 -21.53
N VAL A 150 15.11 -6.46 -21.28
CA VAL A 150 13.77 -6.56 -20.72
C VAL A 150 13.91 -6.06 -19.28
N GLN A 151 13.46 -4.83 -19.02
CA GLN A 151 13.25 -4.37 -17.65
C GLN A 151 12.18 -5.28 -17.03
N ASP A 152 12.63 -6.32 -16.33
CA ASP A 152 11.91 -6.84 -15.19
C ASP A 152 11.68 -5.65 -14.26
N THR A 153 10.50 -5.03 -14.34
CA THR A 153 10.14 -3.95 -13.41
C THR A 153 9.83 -4.57 -12.06
N CYS A 154 10.91 -4.88 -11.36
CA CYS A 154 11.09 -4.86 -9.92
C CYS A 154 10.24 -3.72 -9.31
N ALA A 155 9.11 -4.04 -8.69
CA ALA A 155 8.16 -3.04 -8.18
C ALA A 155 8.54 -2.58 -6.76
N ILE A 156 9.78 -2.11 -6.60
CA ILE A 156 10.21 -1.42 -5.36
C ILE A 156 9.30 -0.21 -5.17
N LEU A 157 8.85 0.03 -3.93
CA LEU A 157 7.97 1.15 -3.63
C LEU A 157 8.67 2.47 -3.94
N SER A 158 8.13 3.21 -4.91
CA SER A 158 8.64 4.54 -5.27
C SER A 158 8.16 5.59 -4.26
N VAL A 159 9.10 6.37 -3.73
CA VAL A 159 8.87 7.51 -2.85
C VAL A 159 9.09 8.77 -3.66
N LYS A 160 8.01 9.46 -4.01
CA LYS A 160 8.07 10.67 -4.83
C LYS A 160 8.42 11.88 -4.00
N ARG A 161 9.11 12.84 -4.62
CA ARG A 161 9.44 14.10 -3.98
C ARG A 161 8.21 15.00 -3.90
N THR A 162 8.16 15.83 -2.88
CA THR A 162 7.20 16.93 -2.75
C THR A 162 7.91 18.27 -2.74
N ASN A 163 7.26 19.29 -3.32
CA ASN A 163 7.71 20.68 -3.25
C ASN A 163 7.16 21.42 -2.02
N GLN A 164 6.19 20.82 -1.33
CA GLN A 164 5.59 21.38 -0.12
C GLN A 164 5.57 20.31 0.97
N ALA A 165 6.24 20.61 2.07
CA ALA A 165 6.25 19.75 3.24
C ALA A 165 4.83 19.65 3.86
N PRO A 166 4.39 18.47 4.30
CA PRO A 166 3.14 18.34 5.04
C PRO A 166 3.24 19.04 6.39
N LYS A 167 2.10 19.55 6.87
CA LYS A 167 1.99 19.97 8.26
C LYS A 167 1.76 18.74 9.10
N ILE A 168 2.66 18.48 10.04
CA ILE A 168 2.59 17.30 10.91
C ILE A 168 1.56 17.56 12.03
N ASP A 169 0.28 17.27 11.75
CA ASP A 169 -0.82 17.50 12.70
C ASP A 169 -1.75 16.28 12.91
N GLY A 170 -1.41 15.16 12.28
CA GLY A 170 -2.05 13.86 12.44
C GLY A 170 -3.29 13.68 11.58
N LYS A 171 -3.49 14.49 10.53
CA LYS A 171 -4.72 14.47 9.71
C LYS A 171 -4.50 14.09 8.26
N MET A 172 -3.29 14.25 7.73
CA MET A 172 -2.93 13.91 6.34
C MET A 172 -3.90 14.51 5.31
N LEU A 173 -4.07 15.84 5.34
CA LEU A 173 -5.00 16.55 4.45
C LEU A 173 -4.29 17.33 3.34
N GLU A 174 -2.97 17.44 3.43
CA GLU A 174 -2.13 18.22 2.54
C GLU A 174 -2.01 17.57 1.15
N GLU A 175 -1.93 18.41 0.12
CA GLU A 175 -1.89 17.98 -1.30
C GLU A 175 -0.70 17.04 -1.60
N CYS A 176 0.41 17.20 -0.87
CA CYS A 176 1.59 16.35 -1.03
C CYS A 176 1.30 14.85 -0.81
N TRP A 177 0.26 14.53 -0.04
CA TRP A 177 -0.14 13.15 0.23
C TRP A 177 -0.82 12.47 -0.95
N LYS A 178 -1.44 13.21 -1.89
CA LYS A 178 -2.13 12.64 -3.05
C LYS A 178 -1.19 11.96 -4.04
N ASN A 179 0.04 12.43 -4.13
CA ASN A 179 1.07 11.88 -5.01
C ASN A 179 2.10 11.00 -4.26
N ALA A 180 1.94 10.83 -2.95
CA ALA A 180 2.84 10.05 -2.12
C ALA A 180 2.85 8.57 -2.51
N GLY A 181 3.96 7.89 -2.24
CA GLY A 181 4.03 6.43 -2.31
C GLY A 181 3.07 5.82 -1.29
N ILE A 182 2.44 4.69 -1.62
CA ILE A 182 1.46 4.04 -0.75
C ILE A 182 2.04 2.78 -0.13
N ILE A 183 2.13 2.76 1.20
CA ILE A 183 2.50 1.62 2.03
C ILE A 183 1.20 0.88 2.38
N GLY A 184 0.85 -0.18 1.64
CA GLY A 184 -0.41 -0.91 1.85
C GLY A 184 -0.23 -2.42 1.88
N ASN A 185 -1.33 -3.14 2.08
CA ASN A 185 -1.36 -4.61 2.17
C ASN A 185 -0.51 -5.17 3.31
N PHE A 186 -0.59 -4.57 4.51
CA PHE A 186 0.04 -5.14 5.68
C PHE A 186 -0.36 -6.61 5.86
N SER A 187 0.60 -7.41 6.30
CA SER A 187 0.47 -8.87 6.43
C SER A 187 0.77 -9.31 7.86
N LEU A 188 0.12 -10.37 8.31
CA LEU A 188 0.43 -11.02 9.57
C LEU A 188 1.65 -11.95 9.40
N PRO A 189 2.54 -12.08 10.39
CA PRO A 189 3.62 -13.07 10.39
C PRO A 189 3.10 -14.49 10.14
N GLY A 190 3.70 -15.20 9.17
CA GLY A 190 3.31 -16.57 8.77
C GLY A 190 1.84 -16.76 8.36
N LYS A 191 1.09 -15.68 8.09
CA LYS A 191 -0.37 -15.68 7.95
C LYS A 191 -0.82 -14.77 6.80
N GLY A 192 -2.14 -14.69 6.59
CA GLY A 192 -2.78 -13.80 5.62
C GLY A 192 -2.89 -12.34 6.10
N LYS A 193 -3.97 -11.67 5.73
CA LYS A 193 -4.19 -10.25 6.03
C LYS A 193 -4.67 -10.05 7.49
N PRO A 194 -4.21 -9.00 8.21
CA PRO A 194 -4.79 -8.58 9.47
C PRO A 194 -6.25 -8.16 9.32
N VAL A 195 -7.00 -8.29 10.42
CA VAL A 195 -8.39 -7.84 10.50
C VAL A 195 -8.46 -6.31 10.39
N TYR A 196 -7.53 -5.62 11.05
CA TYR A 196 -7.41 -4.18 11.06
C TYR A 196 -6.24 -3.74 10.18
N GLN A 197 -6.53 -3.58 8.88
CA GLN A 197 -5.56 -3.09 7.91
C GLN A 197 -5.00 -1.70 8.27
N THR A 198 -3.72 -1.54 7.99
CA THR A 198 -3.02 -0.24 8.04
C THR A 198 -2.71 0.21 6.62
N VAL A 199 -2.82 1.52 6.38
CA VAL A 199 -2.41 2.17 5.14
C VAL A 199 -1.47 3.30 5.52
N GLY A 200 -0.30 3.32 4.91
CA GLY A 200 0.67 4.40 5.03
C GLY A 200 0.87 5.14 3.72
N LEU A 201 1.36 6.36 3.83
CA LEU A 201 1.77 7.25 2.76
C LEU A 201 3.20 7.69 3.04
N ILE A 202 4.00 7.84 1.99
CA ILE A 202 5.41 8.21 2.11
C ILE A 202 5.82 9.18 1.00
N THR A 203 6.45 10.27 1.38
CA THR A 203 6.96 11.33 0.49
C THR A 203 8.22 11.94 1.10
N TYR A 204 8.93 12.79 0.38
CA TYR A 204 10.11 13.46 0.90
C TYR A 204 10.36 14.81 0.23
N ASP A 205 11.07 15.71 0.91
CA ASP A 205 11.55 16.97 0.35
C ASP A 205 13.09 17.06 0.45
N SER A 206 13.66 18.26 0.42
CA SER A 206 15.11 18.43 0.63
C SER A 206 15.58 18.18 2.06
N ASN A 207 14.68 18.15 3.05
CA ASN A 207 15.02 18.23 4.47
C ASN A 207 14.68 16.94 5.23
N ALA A 208 13.56 16.30 4.88
CA ALA A 208 13.03 15.16 5.62
C ALA A 208 12.32 14.16 4.71
N ILE A 209 12.18 12.94 5.23
CA ILE A 209 11.21 11.97 4.76
C ILE A 209 9.96 12.07 5.65
N TYR A 210 8.80 12.02 5.02
CA TYR A 210 7.50 12.15 5.68
C TYR A 210 6.73 10.86 5.54
N LEU A 211 6.19 10.38 6.65
CA LEU A 211 5.28 9.24 6.65
C LEU A 211 3.97 9.62 7.33
N GLY A 212 2.87 9.19 6.75
CA GLY A 212 1.55 9.28 7.33
C GLY A 212 0.93 7.90 7.38
N PHE A 213 0.25 7.54 8.46
CA PHE A 213 -0.42 6.25 8.59
C PHE A 213 -1.83 6.39 9.12
N TYR A 214 -2.75 5.68 8.49
CA TYR A 214 -4.06 5.37 9.03
C TYR A 214 -4.09 3.91 9.47
N CYS A 215 -4.26 3.73 10.78
CA CYS A 215 -4.36 2.45 11.45
C CYS A 215 -5.85 2.19 11.73
N ARG A 216 -6.49 1.30 10.96
CA ARG A 216 -7.89 0.93 11.22
C ARG A 216 -8.02 0.39 12.64
N ASP A 217 -9.09 0.75 13.33
CA ASP A 217 -9.38 0.26 14.67
C ASP A 217 -10.88 0.40 14.94
N ASN A 218 -11.50 -0.59 15.59
CA ASN A 218 -12.91 -0.53 15.99
C ASN A 218 -13.12 0.16 17.35
N SER A 219 -12.06 0.50 18.08
CA SER A 219 -12.13 1.25 19.34
C SER A 219 -10.97 2.25 19.45
N PRO A 220 -10.81 3.18 18.49
CA PRO A 220 -9.71 4.14 18.45
C PRO A 220 -9.65 5.05 19.68
N GLU A 221 -10.76 5.25 20.38
CA GLU A 221 -10.83 5.98 21.64
C GLU A 221 -10.04 5.31 22.77
N LYS A 222 -9.91 3.97 22.72
CA LYS A 222 -9.29 3.13 23.75
C LYS A 222 -7.81 2.82 23.52
N ILE A 223 -7.21 3.27 22.41
CA ILE A 223 -5.79 2.99 22.13
C ILE A 223 -4.92 3.40 23.32
N SER A 224 -3.92 2.57 23.63
CA SER A 224 -3.05 2.75 24.78
C SER A 224 -1.57 2.81 24.38
N GLU A 225 -0.69 2.92 25.37
CA GLU A 225 0.77 2.84 25.19
C GLU A 225 1.25 1.50 24.60
N LYS A 226 0.40 0.47 24.65
CA LYS A 226 0.67 -0.86 24.08
C LYS A 226 0.32 -0.94 22.61
N ASP A 227 -0.56 -0.06 22.12
CA ASP A 227 -0.81 0.10 20.68
C ASP A 227 0.35 0.86 20.06
N LYS A 228 1.00 0.27 19.06
CA LYS A 228 2.24 0.83 18.50
C LYS A 228 2.22 0.83 16.99
N LEU A 229 2.93 1.80 16.44
CA LEU A 229 3.47 1.77 15.08
C LEU A 229 4.99 1.94 15.17
N GLU A 230 5.73 0.98 14.62
CA GLU A 230 7.19 1.03 14.55
C GLU A 230 7.63 1.21 13.10
N ILE A 231 8.52 2.17 12.89
CA ILE A 231 9.16 2.49 11.60
C ILE A 231 10.62 2.10 11.71
N GLN A 232 11.01 1.04 11.01
CA GLN A 232 12.40 0.60 10.88
C GLN A 232 12.95 1.11 9.54
N LEU A 233 13.79 2.15 9.59
CA LEU A 233 14.31 2.84 8.42
C LEU A 233 15.84 2.74 8.36
N SER A 234 16.35 2.26 7.22
CA SER A 234 17.78 2.23 6.93
C SER A 234 18.09 3.12 5.74
N PRO A 235 18.94 4.14 5.89
CA PRO A 235 19.51 4.90 4.77
C PRO A 235 20.42 4.09 3.84
N ASP A 236 20.49 2.78 4.01
CA ASP A 236 21.27 1.83 3.24
C ASP A 236 20.39 0.64 2.80
N ALA A 237 20.57 0.19 1.57
CA ALA A 237 19.75 -0.87 0.99
C ALA A 237 19.95 -2.25 1.66
N SER A 238 21.06 -2.47 2.40
CA SER A 238 21.31 -3.74 3.08
C SER A 238 20.43 -3.92 4.32
N GLY A 239 19.92 -2.83 4.89
CA GLY A 239 19.13 -2.86 6.12
C GLY A 239 19.88 -3.37 7.36
N LYS A 240 21.21 -3.54 7.30
CA LYS A 240 22.01 -4.07 8.44
C LYS A 240 22.04 -3.12 9.64
N ASN A 241 22.06 -1.82 9.35
CA ASN A 241 22.01 -0.76 10.36
C ASN A 241 20.77 0.09 10.08
N TYR A 242 19.91 0.25 11.07
CA TYR A 242 18.65 0.98 10.88
C TYR A 242 18.25 1.74 12.13
N TYR A 243 17.34 2.67 11.95
CA TYR A 243 16.70 3.46 12.99
C TYR A 243 15.31 2.87 13.24
N SER A 244 14.97 2.59 14.49
CA SER A 244 13.63 2.20 14.90
C SER A 244 12.97 3.38 15.61
N ILE A 245 11.88 3.88 15.04
CA ILE A 245 11.04 4.93 15.60
C ILE A 245 9.70 4.34 15.96
N ILE A 246 9.38 4.31 17.26
CA ILE A 246 8.17 3.70 17.81
C ILE A 246 7.25 4.83 18.25
N LEU A 247 6.07 4.92 17.65
CA LEU A 247 4.99 5.80 18.05
C LEU A 247 3.93 4.98 18.81
N THR A 248 3.62 5.37 20.03
CA THR A 248 2.64 4.69 20.88
C THR A 248 1.30 5.40 20.87
N GLY A 249 0.20 4.65 21.05
CA GLY A 249 -1.17 5.18 20.97
C GLY A 249 -1.49 6.27 22.01
N ASP A 250 -0.69 6.39 23.08
CA ASP A 250 -0.77 7.46 24.09
C ASP A 250 0.03 8.73 23.72
N GLY A 251 0.58 8.82 22.49
CA GLY A 251 1.21 10.05 21.99
C GLY A 251 2.72 10.17 22.26
N LYS A 252 3.41 9.09 22.60
CA LYS A 252 4.86 9.12 22.85
C LYS A 252 5.65 8.58 21.65
N ALA A 253 6.87 9.06 21.52
CA ALA A 253 7.86 8.53 20.59
C ALA A 253 9.05 7.95 21.36
N MET A 254 9.53 6.78 20.93
CA MET A 254 10.78 6.19 21.39
C MET A 254 11.65 5.89 20.17
N CYS A 255 12.92 6.24 20.23
CA CYS A 255 13.85 6.03 19.13
C CYS A 255 15.04 5.17 19.56
N LYS A 256 15.46 4.30 18.64
CA LYS A 256 16.64 3.44 18.81
C LYS A 256 17.43 3.39 17.52
N LYS A 257 18.73 3.17 17.64
CA LYS A 257 19.61 2.78 16.53
C LYS A 257 19.98 1.32 16.68
N ILE A 258 19.88 0.55 15.60
CA ILE A 258 20.30 -0.84 15.53
C ILE A 258 21.56 -0.88 14.68
N ILE A 259 22.64 -1.41 15.26
CA ILE A 259 23.93 -1.57 14.58
C ILE A 259 24.34 -3.03 14.68
N ALA A 260 24.39 -3.74 13.55
CA ALA A 260 24.70 -5.17 13.50
C ALA A 260 23.91 -6.00 14.54
N GLY A 261 22.62 -5.71 14.70
CA GLY A 261 21.72 -6.38 15.65
C GLY A 261 21.79 -5.87 17.10
N THR A 262 22.71 -4.95 17.43
CA THR A 262 22.79 -4.35 18.77
C THR A 262 21.95 -3.08 18.84
N GLU A 263 21.06 -2.99 19.83
CA GLU A 263 20.24 -1.81 20.08
C GLU A 263 20.98 -0.75 20.90
N GLN A 264 20.83 0.51 20.51
CA GLN A 264 21.33 1.68 21.23
C GLN A 264 20.22 2.72 21.34
N PRO A 265 19.94 3.28 22.55
CA PRO A 265 19.02 4.40 22.69
C PRO A 265 19.45 5.58 21.81
N LEU A 266 18.47 6.29 21.22
CA LEU A 266 18.74 7.42 20.35
C LEU A 266 17.71 8.54 20.59
N ILE A 267 18.16 9.78 20.48
CA ILE A 267 17.28 10.95 20.35
C ILE A 267 17.46 11.48 18.93
N LEU A 268 16.36 11.59 18.19
CA LEU A 268 16.36 12.18 16.84
C LEU A 268 16.05 13.67 16.94
N ASN A 269 17.05 14.50 16.63
CA ASN A 269 16.90 15.95 16.61
C ASN A 269 15.87 16.37 15.54
N ASP A 270 15.02 17.35 15.88
CA ASP A 270 13.95 17.89 15.03
C ASP A 270 12.93 16.86 14.50
N LEU A 271 12.82 15.69 15.15
CA LEU A 271 11.74 14.76 14.88
C LEU A 271 10.40 15.43 15.20
N LYS A 272 9.50 15.52 14.22
CA LYS A 272 8.13 16.00 14.41
C LYS A 272 7.18 14.85 14.19
N TYR A 273 6.24 14.68 15.10
CA TYR A 273 5.19 13.69 14.93
C TYR A 273 3.89 14.17 15.55
N ALA A 274 2.79 13.63 15.05
CA ALA A 274 1.46 13.85 15.58
C ALA A 274 0.68 12.54 15.53
N ILE A 275 -0.22 12.36 16.50
CA ILE A 275 -1.14 11.24 16.57
C ILE A 275 -2.53 11.80 16.80
N SER A 276 -3.50 11.33 16.03
CA SER A 276 -4.90 11.72 16.17
C SER A 276 -5.81 10.49 16.21
N LYS A 277 -6.90 10.58 16.96
CA LYS A 277 -7.93 9.55 17.02
C LYS A 277 -9.05 9.93 16.05
N GLY A 278 -9.43 9.00 15.19
CA GLY A 278 -10.54 9.15 14.25
C GLY A 278 -11.74 8.29 14.65
N ILE A 279 -12.73 8.22 13.76
CA ILE A 279 -13.98 7.47 14.00
C ILE A 279 -13.78 5.95 13.83
N SER A 280 -12.96 5.54 12.86
CA SER A 280 -12.78 4.14 12.46
C SER A 280 -11.33 3.64 12.56
N GLY A 281 -10.50 4.39 13.27
CA GLY A 281 -9.07 4.16 13.40
C GLY A 281 -8.37 5.37 13.99
N TRP A 282 -7.05 5.28 14.08
CA TRP A 282 -6.19 6.38 14.51
C TRP A 282 -5.17 6.68 13.42
N MET A 283 -4.70 7.91 13.42
CA MET A 283 -3.77 8.42 12.42
C MET A 283 -2.49 8.86 13.09
N THR A 284 -1.40 8.78 12.33
CA THR A 284 -0.15 9.41 12.72
C THR A 284 0.54 10.02 11.52
N GLU A 285 1.21 11.16 11.75
CA GLU A 285 2.14 11.77 10.80
C GLU A 285 3.48 11.93 11.47
N ILE A 286 4.55 11.76 10.71
CA ILE A 286 5.92 11.94 11.17
C ILE A 286 6.78 12.56 10.07
N ALA A 287 7.62 13.52 10.46
CA ALA A 287 8.71 14.03 9.66
C ALA A 287 10.02 13.59 10.32
N ILE A 288 10.84 12.84 9.57
CA ILE A 288 12.16 12.37 9.99
C ILE A 288 13.21 13.16 9.21
N PRO A 289 13.86 14.16 9.82
CA PRO A 289 14.90 14.93 9.15
C PRO A 289 16.08 14.04 8.76
N PHE A 290 16.62 14.19 7.55
CA PHE A 290 17.69 13.32 7.08
C PHE A 290 18.95 13.40 7.96
N PHE A 291 19.30 14.62 8.38
CA PHE A 291 20.45 14.84 9.25
C PHE A 291 20.30 14.12 10.61
N SER A 292 19.07 13.96 11.11
CA SER A 292 18.79 13.31 12.41
C SER A 292 19.13 11.82 12.38
N ILE A 293 19.04 11.21 11.20
CA ILE A 293 19.41 9.80 10.94
C ILE A 293 20.78 9.69 10.26
N GLY A 294 21.62 10.72 10.36
CA GLY A 294 22.98 10.70 9.82
C GLY A 294 23.06 10.57 8.30
N SER A 295 21.98 10.91 7.59
CA SER A 295 21.89 10.82 6.14
C SER A 295 21.83 12.22 5.50
N LYS A 296 22.25 12.31 4.25
CA LYS A 296 21.94 13.46 3.40
C LYS A 296 20.58 13.22 2.74
N THR A 297 20.05 14.25 2.10
CA THR A 297 18.91 14.11 1.19
C THR A 297 19.22 13.04 0.15
N PRO A 298 18.37 12.01 -0.02
CA PRO A 298 18.58 10.98 -1.01
C PRO A 298 18.39 11.53 -2.43
N GLU A 299 19.26 11.10 -3.33
CA GLU A 299 19.15 11.39 -4.75
C GLU A 299 18.11 10.45 -5.40
N PRO A 300 17.42 10.88 -6.46
CA PRO A 300 16.57 9.97 -7.24
C PRO A 300 17.33 8.70 -7.66
N GLY A 301 16.70 7.55 -7.47
CA GLY A 301 17.29 6.22 -7.68
C GLY A 301 18.00 5.63 -6.46
N ASN A 302 18.27 6.40 -5.40
CA ASN A 302 18.76 5.82 -4.15
C ASN A 302 17.74 4.84 -3.57
N ILE A 303 18.24 3.72 -3.03
CA ILE A 303 17.42 2.67 -2.42
C ILE A 303 17.71 2.63 -0.93
N TRP A 304 16.65 2.77 -0.14
CA TRP A 304 16.69 2.60 1.32
C TRP A 304 15.89 1.38 1.72
N ALA A 305 16.17 0.85 2.91
CA ALA A 305 15.41 -0.25 3.47
C ALA A 305 14.36 0.25 4.46
N LEU A 306 13.15 -0.29 4.39
CA LEU A 306 12.03 0.12 5.23
C LEU A 306 11.20 -1.08 5.68
N LYS A 307 10.86 -1.12 6.97
CA LYS A 307 9.83 -2.01 7.51
C LYS A 307 8.93 -1.22 8.45
N ILE A 308 7.63 -1.46 8.35
CA ILE A 308 6.63 -0.90 9.24
C ILE A 308 5.99 -2.04 10.02
N ILE A 309 5.82 -1.89 11.32
CA ILE A 309 5.15 -2.86 12.19
C ILE A 309 4.01 -2.15 12.92
N ARG A 310 2.82 -2.72 12.85
CA ARG A 310 1.63 -2.29 13.60
C ARG A 310 1.31 -3.34 14.64
N THR A 311 1.41 -2.97 15.92
CA THR A 311 1.00 -3.81 17.05
C THR A 311 -0.31 -3.26 17.62
N LYS A 312 -1.44 -3.90 17.31
CA LYS A 312 -2.73 -3.63 17.94
C LYS A 312 -2.83 -4.45 19.22
N ALA A 313 -2.90 -3.79 20.37
CA ALA A 313 -2.91 -4.45 21.67
C ALA A 313 -4.23 -4.27 22.43
N THR A 314 -5.00 -3.23 22.10
CA THR A 314 -6.31 -2.99 22.72
C THR A 314 -7.43 -3.70 21.94
N GLY A 315 -8.28 -4.44 22.65
CA GLY A 315 -9.38 -5.19 22.05
C GLY A 315 -8.88 -6.43 21.31
N TYR A 316 -9.09 -6.50 20.00
CA TYR A 316 -8.55 -7.59 19.18
C TYR A 316 -7.04 -7.42 19.02
N VAL A 317 -6.26 -8.40 19.47
CA VAL A 317 -4.80 -8.34 19.44
C VAL A 317 -4.28 -8.90 18.13
N GLU A 318 -3.49 -8.09 17.42
CA GLU A 318 -2.77 -8.54 16.23
C GLU A 318 -1.50 -7.72 16.02
N GLU A 319 -0.50 -8.36 15.41
CA GLU A 319 0.70 -7.69 14.92
C GLU A 319 0.82 -7.93 13.43
N SER A 320 0.94 -6.85 12.67
CA SER A 320 1.07 -6.90 11.22
C SER A 320 2.22 -6.03 10.75
N PHE A 321 2.73 -6.30 9.55
CA PHE A 321 3.88 -5.59 9.04
C PHE A 321 3.80 -5.31 7.53
N TRP A 322 4.57 -4.32 7.12
CA TRP A 322 4.90 -4.04 5.74
C TRP A 322 6.42 -4.12 5.55
N ALA A 323 6.87 -4.89 4.56
CA ALA A 323 8.29 -5.06 4.23
C ALA A 323 8.41 -5.62 2.80
N VAL A 324 7.93 -4.87 1.81
CA VAL A 324 7.95 -5.32 0.41
C VAL A 324 9.30 -4.99 -0.21
N ASP A 325 9.94 -5.96 -0.86
CA ASP A 325 11.18 -5.76 -1.61
C ASP A 325 10.94 -5.80 -3.13
N ALA A 326 12.03 -5.83 -3.88
CA ALA A 326 12.08 -6.04 -5.33
C ALA A 326 11.15 -7.14 -5.86
N SER A 327 10.94 -8.21 -5.08
CA SER A 327 10.08 -9.34 -5.46
C SER A 327 8.59 -9.03 -5.37
N SER A 328 8.21 -7.86 -4.86
CA SER A 328 6.83 -7.47 -4.54
C SER A 328 6.15 -8.29 -3.44
N TYR A 329 6.89 -9.17 -2.75
CA TYR A 329 6.41 -9.93 -1.59
C TYR A 329 6.93 -9.35 -0.27
N HIS A 330 6.14 -9.57 0.79
CA HIS A 330 6.52 -9.20 2.14
C HIS A 330 7.63 -10.11 2.66
N GLN A 331 8.71 -9.51 3.13
CA GLN A 331 9.84 -10.19 3.75
C GLN A 331 9.70 -10.11 5.27
N GLU A 332 9.20 -11.17 5.91
CA GLU A 332 8.97 -11.17 7.36
C GLU A 332 10.24 -10.88 8.17
N ASN A 333 11.36 -11.51 7.77
CA ASN A 333 12.63 -11.45 8.50
C ASN A 333 13.62 -10.42 7.93
N ARG A 334 13.20 -9.56 7.00
CA ARG A 334 14.05 -8.53 6.40
C ARG A 334 13.29 -7.21 6.29
N LEU A 335 14.04 -6.13 6.06
CA LEU A 335 13.43 -4.87 5.66
C LEU A 335 13.02 -4.96 4.19
N GLY A 336 11.91 -4.31 3.84
CA GLY A 336 11.55 -4.06 2.45
C GLY A 336 12.46 -3.00 1.83
N GLN A 337 12.21 -2.65 0.58
CA GLN A 337 12.97 -1.63 -0.14
C GLN A 337 12.06 -0.51 -0.62
N ILE A 338 12.58 0.71 -0.56
CA ILE A 338 11.98 1.91 -1.15
C ILE A 338 13.00 2.57 -2.09
N VAL A 339 12.53 3.16 -3.18
CA VAL A 339 13.37 3.89 -4.14
C VAL A 339 12.91 5.32 -4.25
N PHE A 340 13.84 6.27 -4.11
CA PHE A 340 13.52 7.69 -4.22
C PHE A 340 13.32 8.09 -5.68
N ALA A 341 12.29 8.88 -5.95
CA ALA A 341 11.93 9.34 -7.28
C ALA A 341 11.69 10.86 -7.29
N PRO A 342 11.87 11.51 -8.45
CA PRO A 342 11.72 12.96 -8.58
C PRO A 342 10.38 13.53 -8.11
#